data_AF-A0A7S3WK80-F1
#
_entry.id   AF-A0A7S3WK80-F1
#
_cell.length_a   1.000
_cell.length_b   1.000
_cell.length_c   1.000
_cell.angle_alpha   90.00
_cell.angle_beta   90.00
_cell.angle_gamma   90.00
#
_symmetry.space_group_name_H-M   'P 1'
#
loop_
_entity.id
_entity.type
_entity.pdbx_description
1 polymer ?
#
loop_
_entity_poly.entity_id
_entity_poly.type
_entity_poly.pdbx_seq_one_letter_code
_entity_poly.pdbx_strand_id
1 'polypeptide(L)'
;MSSKAWGTLICIGAKDGDQRKIDLCKAEAAIGRKPGCLVLYQDTTISSTHCKLSLTVASTAGAAARPATGQLVMQVWLEDCSVNGTYVNAQKIGRGNKVRLADGDKIGLLKA
;
A
#
# COMPACT_ATOMS: atom_id res chain seq x y z
N MET A 1 22.17 -2.53 9.69
CA MET A 1 22.03 -2.69 8.23
C MET A 1 20.91 -1.78 7.77
N SER A 2 21.20 -0.73 6.99
CA SER A 2 20.20 0.29 6.65
C SER A 2 19.44 -0.10 5.38
N SER A 3 18.28 -0.74 5.53
CA SER A 3 17.40 -1.07 4.41
C SER A 3 16.76 0.21 3.89
N LYS A 4 17.26 0.72 2.77
CA LYS A 4 16.77 1.96 2.14
C LYS A 4 15.25 1.88 1.89
N ALA A 5 14.49 2.78 2.50
CA ALA A 5 13.06 2.90 2.25
C ALA A 5 12.83 3.34 0.78
N TRP A 6 11.85 2.73 0.12
CA TRP A 6 11.43 3.07 -1.23
C TRP A 6 10.17 3.96 -1.26
N GLY A 7 9.50 4.11 -0.12
CA GLY A 7 8.39 5.04 0.11
C GLY A 7 8.09 5.18 1.60
N THR A 8 7.18 6.09 1.94
CA THR A 8 6.76 6.32 3.33
C THR A 8 5.23 6.46 3.35
N LEU A 9 4.56 5.67 4.20
CA LEU A 9 3.15 5.86 4.49
C LEU A 9 2.99 6.96 5.55
N ILE A 10 2.06 7.88 5.33
CA ILE A 10 1.65 8.88 6.33
C ILE A 10 0.24 8.46 6.78
N CYS A 11 0.14 7.94 8.00
CA CYS A 11 -1.14 7.58 8.59
C CYS A 11 -1.86 8.85 9.06
N ILE A 12 -2.88 9.26 8.31
CA ILE A 12 -3.73 10.43 8.59
C ILE A 12 -5.08 10.02 9.21
N GLY A 13 -5.15 8.81 9.78
CA GLY A 13 -6.37 8.27 10.35
C GLY A 13 -6.61 8.79 11.78
N ALA A 14 -7.88 8.98 12.14
CA ALA A 14 -8.29 9.41 13.49
C ALA A 14 -7.79 8.50 14.63
N LYS A 15 -7.33 7.27 14.32
CA LYS A 15 -6.73 6.32 15.28
C LYS A 15 -5.20 6.33 15.34
N ASP A 16 -4.53 6.98 14.39
CA ASP A 16 -3.06 7.10 14.38
C ASP A 16 -2.57 8.47 14.84
N GLY A 17 -3.42 9.50 14.69
CA GLY A 17 -3.04 10.91 14.82
C GLY A 17 -2.17 11.36 13.63
N ASP A 18 -2.12 12.66 13.37
CA ASP A 18 -1.51 13.26 12.16
C ASP A 18 0.02 13.13 12.03
N GLN A 19 0.67 12.27 12.84
CA GLN A 19 2.13 12.20 12.98
C GLN A 19 2.73 10.81 12.75
N ARG A 20 1.93 9.74 12.61
CA ARG A 20 2.49 8.38 12.42
C ARG A 20 2.96 8.18 10.97
N LYS A 21 4.28 8.27 10.78
CA LYS A 21 4.97 7.96 9.51
C LYS A 21 5.60 6.57 9.57
N ILE A 22 5.51 5.81 8.49
CA ILE A 22 5.96 4.41 8.43
C ILE A 22 6.72 4.18 7.13
N ASP A 23 8.00 3.89 7.24
CA ASP A 23 8.88 3.68 6.09
C ASP A 23 8.71 2.29 5.48
N LEU A 24 8.52 2.26 4.16
CA LEU A 24 8.38 1.05 3.36
C LEU A 24 9.77 0.60 2.90
N CYS A 25 10.39 -0.30 3.66
CA CYS A 25 11.68 -0.93 3.30
C CYS A 25 11.52 -2.32 2.66
N LYS A 26 10.35 -2.95 2.78
CA LYS A 26 10.07 -4.31 2.27
C LYS A 26 9.32 -4.25 0.94
N ALA A 27 9.55 -5.19 0.05
CA ALA A 27 8.76 -5.29 -1.19
C ALA A 27 7.28 -5.62 -0.91
N GLU A 28 6.99 -6.35 0.17
CA GLU A 28 5.63 -6.60 0.63
C GLU A 28 5.40 -6.04 2.04
N ALA A 29 4.27 -5.38 2.23
CA ALA A 29 3.84 -4.85 3.52
C ALA A 29 2.34 -5.11 3.74
N ALA A 30 2.00 -5.83 4.81
CA ALA A 30 0.60 -6.06 5.20
C ALA A 30 0.12 -5.00 6.20
N ILE A 31 -1.13 -4.59 6.08
CA ILE A 31 -1.85 -3.73 7.02
C ILE A 31 -3.02 -4.53 7.61
N GLY A 32 -3.23 -4.48 8.92
CA GLY A 32 -4.32 -5.21 9.56
C GLY A 32 -4.17 -5.36 11.06
N ARG A 33 -4.90 -6.34 11.63
CA ARG A 33 -4.90 -6.66 13.07
C ARG A 33 -3.94 -7.78 13.48
N LYS A 34 -3.29 -8.47 12.53
CA LYS A 34 -2.38 -9.58 12.85
C LYS A 34 -1.02 -9.06 13.34
N PRO A 35 -0.47 -9.55 14.47
CA PRO A 35 0.92 -9.26 14.84
C PRO A 35 1.86 -9.81 13.75
N GLY A 36 2.64 -8.91 13.14
CA GLY A 36 3.43 -9.17 11.94
C GLY A 36 3.04 -8.32 10.72
N CYS A 37 1.88 -7.66 10.73
CA CYS A 37 1.59 -6.55 9.82
C CYS A 37 2.56 -5.37 10.06
N LEU A 38 2.93 -4.66 8.99
CA LEU A 38 3.73 -3.43 9.08
C LEU A 38 2.95 -2.34 9.83
N VAL A 39 1.67 -2.20 9.51
CA VAL A 39 0.75 -1.31 10.21
C VAL A 39 -0.25 -2.17 10.97
N LEU A 40 -0.07 -2.23 12.28
CA LEU A 40 -0.91 -2.97 13.22
C LEU A 40 -2.00 -2.04 13.79
N TYR A 41 -3.24 -2.50 13.72
CA TYR A 41 -4.39 -1.90 14.39
C TYR A 41 -5.06 -2.92 15.32
N GLN A 42 -5.41 -2.53 16.54
CA GLN A 42 -6.11 -3.41 17.49
C GLN A 42 -7.64 -3.42 17.27
N ASP A 43 -8.15 -2.70 16.27
CA ASP A 43 -9.57 -2.53 15.98
C ASP A 43 -10.20 -3.81 15.39
N THR A 44 -11.31 -4.26 15.99
CA THR A 44 -12.06 -5.45 15.54
C THR A 44 -12.72 -5.27 14.18
N THR A 45 -13.02 -4.03 13.77
CA THR A 45 -13.53 -3.69 12.43
C THR A 45 -12.46 -3.83 11.34
N ILE A 46 -11.18 -3.92 11.71
CA ILE A 46 -10.06 -4.15 10.80
C ILE A 46 -9.75 -5.67 10.78
N SER A 47 -9.83 -6.24 9.57
CA SER A 47 -9.51 -7.66 9.33
C SER A 47 -8.06 -7.99 9.72
N SER A 48 -7.80 -9.26 10.06
CA SER A 48 -6.48 -9.74 10.50
C SER A 48 -5.37 -9.38 9.51
N THR A 49 -5.58 -9.65 8.23
CA THR A 49 -4.91 -8.99 7.11
C THR A 49 -5.97 -8.21 6.36
N HIS A 50 -5.92 -6.88 6.44
CA HIS A 50 -6.91 -5.99 5.85
C HIS A 50 -6.58 -5.69 4.39
N CYS A 51 -5.36 -5.21 4.14
CA CYS A 51 -4.84 -5.02 2.79
C CYS A 51 -3.34 -5.31 2.74
N LYS A 52 -2.83 -5.54 1.54
CA LYS A 52 -1.40 -5.77 1.29
C LYS A 52 -0.90 -4.80 0.23
N LEU A 53 0.21 -4.14 0.55
CA LEU A 53 1.01 -3.39 -0.39
C LEU A 53 2.09 -4.31 -0.97
N SER A 54 2.23 -4.32 -2.29
CA SER A 54 3.30 -5.02 -2.98
C SER A 54 3.99 -4.11 -4.01
N LEU A 55 5.31 -4.03 -3.91
CA LEU A 55 6.18 -3.32 -4.83
C LEU A 55 6.64 -4.28 -5.92
N THR A 56 6.26 -3.98 -7.16
CA THR A 56 6.79 -4.63 -8.36
C THR A 56 7.72 -3.67 -9.08
N VAL A 57 8.94 -4.11 -9.40
CA VAL A 57 9.86 -3.32 -10.22
C VAL A 57 9.72 -3.78 -11.67
N ALA A 58 9.14 -2.92 -12.52
CA ALA A 58 8.95 -3.20 -13.93
C ALA A 58 10.00 -2.48 -14.78
N SER A 59 10.59 -3.17 -15.76
CA SER A 59 11.40 -2.53 -16.79
C SER A 59 10.49 -2.02 -17.91
N THR A 60 10.66 -0.77 -18.32
CA THR A 60 9.91 -0.16 -19.45
C THR A 60 10.39 -0.63 -20.84
N ALA A 61 11.36 -1.54 -20.90
CA ALA A 61 12.07 -1.97 -22.12
C ALA A 61 11.26 -2.81 -23.14
N GLY A 62 9.91 -2.76 -23.12
CA GLY A 62 9.06 -3.69 -23.89
C GLY A 62 7.80 -3.15 -24.54
N ALA A 63 7.41 -1.88 -24.37
CA ALA A 63 6.14 -1.35 -24.89
C ALA A 63 6.29 0.00 -25.62
N ALA A 64 6.47 -0.08 -26.94
CA ALA A 64 6.10 0.95 -27.93
C ALA A 64 6.59 2.41 -27.72
N ALA A 65 7.88 2.64 -27.47
CA ALA A 65 8.65 3.78 -28.00
C ALA A 65 10.16 3.60 -27.69
N ARG A 66 11.04 3.97 -28.62
CA ARG A 66 12.52 3.92 -28.48
C ARG A 66 13.06 5.36 -28.51
N PRO A 67 14.23 5.71 -27.94
CA PRO A 67 15.12 4.99 -27.01
C PRO A 67 14.98 5.59 -25.58
N ALA A 68 15.83 5.38 -24.57
CA ALA A 68 17.11 4.66 -24.50
C ALA A 68 17.36 3.95 -23.14
N THR A 69 16.98 4.57 -22.02
CA THR A 69 17.34 4.15 -20.66
C THR A 69 16.51 2.98 -20.17
N GLY A 70 17.16 1.93 -19.66
CA GLY A 70 16.53 0.83 -18.92
C GLY A 70 16.06 1.27 -17.53
N GLN A 71 15.18 2.27 -17.49
CA GLN A 71 14.72 2.89 -16.26
C GLN A 71 13.72 1.96 -15.58
N LEU A 72 14.16 1.36 -14.46
CA LEU A 72 13.32 0.55 -13.60
C LEU A 72 12.22 1.43 -12.99
N VAL A 73 10.97 1.16 -13.34
CA VAL A 73 9.81 1.84 -12.79
C VAL A 73 9.25 1.03 -11.64
N MET A 74 9.28 1.63 -10.45
CA MET A 74 8.61 1.08 -9.27
C MET A 74 7.09 1.23 -9.43
N GLN A 75 6.38 0.10 -9.38
CA GLN A 75 4.93 0.03 -9.39
C GLN A 75 4.45 -0.51 -8.04
N VAL A 76 3.69 0.31 -7.32
CA VAL A 76 3.08 -0.08 -6.05
C VAL A 76 1.67 -0.58 -6.34
N TRP A 77 1.33 -1.74 -5.78
CA TRP A 77 0.02 -2.35 -5.85
C TRP A 77 -0.57 -2.49 -4.45
N LEU A 78 -1.88 -2.33 -4.34
CA LEU A 78 -2.65 -2.51 -3.12
C LEU A 78 -3.74 -3.56 -3.36
N GLU A 79 -3.64 -4.70 -2.68
CA GLU A 79 -4.63 -5.77 -2.66
C GLU A 79 -5.55 -5.61 -1.45
N ASP A 80 -6.88 -5.59 -1.68
CA ASP A 80 -7.89 -5.57 -0.62
C ASP A 80 -8.19 -7.01 -0.17
N CYS A 81 -7.80 -7.38 1.06
CA CYS A 81 -8.12 -8.68 1.65
C CYS A 81 -9.31 -8.63 2.61
N SER A 82 -9.87 -7.45 2.84
CA SER A 82 -10.73 -7.14 3.98
C SER A 82 -12.19 -7.58 3.82
N VAL A 83 -12.91 -7.62 4.94
CA VAL A 83 -14.37 -7.83 4.94
C VAL A 83 -15.14 -6.53 4.71
N ASN A 84 -14.70 -5.42 5.32
CA ASN A 84 -15.40 -4.13 5.25
C ASN A 84 -15.09 -3.34 3.96
N GLY A 85 -13.97 -3.65 3.30
CA GLY A 85 -13.50 -3.02 2.07
C GLY A 85 -12.35 -2.05 2.33
N THR A 86 -11.35 -2.10 1.45
CA THR A 86 -10.31 -1.09 1.34
C THR A 86 -10.71 -0.06 0.27
N TYR A 87 -10.36 1.20 0.50
CA TYR A 87 -10.68 2.34 -0.34
C TYR A 87 -9.39 3.05 -0.77
N VAL A 88 -9.32 3.55 -2.00
CA VAL A 88 -8.27 4.46 -2.49
C VAL A 88 -8.94 5.70 -3.05
N ASN A 89 -8.54 6.88 -2.58
CA ASN A 89 -9.14 8.17 -2.95
C ASN A 89 -10.68 8.15 -2.85
N ALA A 90 -11.18 7.59 -1.74
CA ALA A 90 -12.60 7.31 -1.44
C ALA A 90 -13.31 6.28 -2.36
N GLN A 91 -12.69 5.76 -3.42
CA GLN A 91 -13.22 4.69 -4.24
C GLN A 91 -12.94 3.32 -3.62
N LYS A 92 -13.97 2.47 -3.48
CA LYS A 92 -13.82 1.09 -2.96
C LYS A 92 -13.13 0.19 -3.98
N ILE A 93 -12.10 -0.54 -3.54
CA ILE A 93 -11.39 -1.55 -4.35
C ILE A 93 -12.20 -2.85 -4.42
N GLY A 94 -12.63 -3.34 -3.26
CA GLY A 94 -13.38 -4.58 -3.13
C GLY A 94 -12.47 -5.80 -2.91
N ARG A 95 -12.91 -6.69 -2.02
CA ARG A 95 -12.16 -7.85 -1.56
C ARG A 95 -11.70 -8.75 -2.71
N GLY A 96 -10.41 -9.08 -2.74
CA GLY A 96 -9.75 -9.88 -3.77
C GLY A 96 -9.22 -9.06 -4.95
N ASN A 97 -9.64 -7.81 -5.11
CA ASN A 97 -9.14 -6.93 -6.16
C ASN A 97 -7.83 -6.26 -5.74
N LYS A 98 -7.03 -5.90 -6.74
CA LYS A 98 -5.82 -5.09 -6.58
C LYS A 98 -5.91 -3.83 -7.44
N VAL A 99 -5.44 -2.72 -6.90
CA VAL A 99 -5.31 -1.44 -7.60
C VAL A 99 -3.84 -1.01 -7.61
N ARG A 100 -3.41 -0.28 -8.64
CA ARG A 100 -2.10 0.37 -8.65
C ARG A 100 -2.20 1.68 -7.87
N LEU A 101 -1.24 1.93 -6.99
CA LEU A 101 -1.09 3.21 -6.30
C LEU A 101 -0.10 4.13 -7.02
N ALA A 102 -0.36 5.42 -6.93
CA ALA A 102 0.53 6.52 -7.26
C ALA A 102 0.98 7.27 -5.98
N ASP A 103 1.94 8.18 -6.13
CA ASP A 103 2.31 9.10 -5.05
C ASP A 103 1.11 10.03 -4.73
N GLY A 104 0.91 10.33 -3.45
CA GLY A 104 -0.24 11.11 -2.95
C GLY A 104 -1.56 10.35 -2.76
N ASP A 105 -1.68 9.09 -3.20
CA ASP A 105 -2.91 8.31 -3.04
C ASP A 105 -3.26 8.04 -1.57
N LYS A 106 -4.54 8.23 -1.21
CA LYS A 106 -5.04 8.06 0.15
C LYS A 106 -5.74 6.72 0.32
N ILE A 107 -5.19 5.87 1.19
CA ILE A 107 -5.75 4.55 1.52
C ILE A 107 -6.69 4.66 2.73
N GLY A 108 -7.96 4.28 2.56
CA GLY A 108 -8.93 4.12 3.64
C GLY A 108 -9.15 2.64 3.97
N LEU A 109 -9.04 2.27 5.25
CA LEU A 109 -9.30 0.91 5.75
C LEU A 109 -10.77 0.69 6.16
N LEU A 110 -11.57 1.75 6.20
CA LEU A 110 -12.98 1.71 6.51
C LEU A 110 -13.66 2.78 5.65
N LYS A 111 -14.98 2.65 5.49
CA LYS A 111 -15.79 3.72 4.92
C LYS A 111 -15.79 4.90 5.91
N ALA A 112 -15.39 6.09 5.43
CA ALA A 112 -15.61 7.36 6.11
C ALA A 112 -17.08 7.80 6.00
#